data_AF-A0A238HGS6-F1
#
_entry.id   AF-A0A238HGS6-F1
#
_cell.length_a   1.000
_cell.length_b   1.000
_cell.length_c   1.000
_cell.angle_alpha   90.00
_cell.angle_beta   90.00
_cell.angle_gamma   90.00
#
_symmetry.space_group_name_H-M   'P 1'
#
loop_
_entity.id
_entity.type
_entity.pdbx_description
1 polymer ?
#
loop_
_entity_poly.entity_id
_entity_poly.type
_entity_poly.pdbx_seq_one_letter_code
_entity_poly.pdbx_strand_id
1 'polypeptide(L)'
;MEFILLERGESIPSNAKNKVFLHIDKWNDYSFVTMFYLDFVDNLGTLHHIGNVKIGFKGQTTDTGTYIKIEKDFGSKKFLSLNDEYFSLGENLEYYKGLNLLNEDVKKEILSSLNDLAYLNPKIDEVKDEKVFNYSLLRFVSLTSIYGQFARIIKRQAELTEFNFSFVIPKTENNSEIKLDFNVEPLSKPSTNIHAIIGRNGVGKTTILNGMVKAIMSKTESNNRFYSDYLGFYQREIDSTYFSNLISISWSAFDTFVPPKEQADPAQGTCYFYIGLKKQHGIQTATDIHEEFAEALSICLFRKKEQRLTKAIRNLESDTNFKFMELPEKLKINSNESNINIKEAAIKLIQNMSSGHAIVLLTITKLIAVLEEKTLILIDEPESHLHPPLLSAFVRALSELLYEVNGVAIIATHSPVVLQEIPKSCVWKIQRVGIATDTKRPKIETFGENVGVLTREVFGLEVIKSGFHKLLIESVNENKSYDEILDEYKHQLGIEAKGLLKILIAERDRKNAEIKSAEL
;
A
#
# COMPACT_ATOMS: atom_id res chain seq x y z
N MET A 1 33.91 12.51 13.21
CA MET A 1 34.56 11.21 12.96
C MET A 1 35.62 11.44 11.88
N GLU A 2 36.79 10.80 11.96
CA GLU A 2 37.84 10.95 10.93
C GLU A 2 37.65 9.87 9.85
N PHE A 3 37.65 10.29 8.58
CA PHE A 3 37.68 9.43 7.40
C PHE A 3 39.11 9.30 6.89
N ILE A 4 39.50 8.08 6.50
CA ILE A 4 40.85 7.77 6.00
C ILE A 4 40.74 7.00 4.68
N LEU A 5 41.42 7.49 3.64
CA LEU A 5 41.60 6.79 2.38
C LEU A 5 42.69 5.73 2.51
N LEU A 6 42.39 4.51 2.08
CA LEU A 6 43.33 3.39 2.06
C LEU A 6 43.52 2.89 0.63
N GLU A 7 44.77 2.57 0.26
CA GLU A 7 45.03 1.91 -1.01
C GLU A 7 44.49 0.48 -1.04
N ARG A 8 44.37 -0.08 -2.24
CA ARG A 8 43.97 -1.48 -2.42
C ARG A 8 44.99 -2.40 -1.74
N GLY A 9 44.54 -3.15 -0.73
CA GLY A 9 45.36 -4.09 0.04
C GLY A 9 46.03 -3.50 1.30
N GLU A 10 45.83 -2.22 1.59
CA GLU A 10 46.29 -1.60 2.83
C GLU A 10 45.38 -2.03 4.00
N SER A 11 45.98 -2.52 5.09
CA SER A 11 45.23 -3.03 6.25
C SER A 11 44.83 -1.91 7.19
N ILE A 12 43.62 -2.01 7.76
CA ILE A 12 43.16 -1.12 8.81
C ILE A 12 44.08 -1.23 10.05
N PRO A 13 44.57 -0.12 10.62
CA PRO A 13 45.41 -0.15 11.81
C PRO A 13 44.70 -0.80 13.00
N SER A 14 45.38 -1.71 13.70
CA SER A 14 44.80 -2.49 14.82
C SER A 14 44.39 -1.66 16.03
N ASN A 15 44.88 -0.42 16.15
CA ASN A 15 44.54 0.53 17.20
C ASN A 15 43.48 1.57 16.77
N ALA A 16 42.90 1.43 15.58
CA ALA A 16 41.85 2.33 15.10
C ALA A 16 40.61 2.23 16.02
N LYS A 17 40.04 3.38 16.33
CA LYS A 17 38.78 3.51 17.09
C LYS A 17 38.03 4.72 16.61
N ASN A 18 36.72 4.57 16.41
CA ASN A 18 35.82 5.63 15.93
C ASN A 18 36.29 6.28 14.61
N LYS A 19 36.63 5.45 13.63
CA LYS A 19 37.14 5.90 12.33
C LYS A 19 36.44 5.20 11.17
N VAL A 20 36.31 5.91 10.06
CA VAL A 20 35.82 5.37 8.80
C VAL A 20 37.00 5.20 7.85
N PHE A 21 37.05 4.06 7.18
CA PHE A 21 38.04 3.74 6.17
C PHE A 21 37.35 3.60 4.83
N LEU A 22 37.89 4.26 3.83
CA LEU A 22 37.44 4.20 2.44
C LEU A 22 38.55 3.54 1.63
N HIS A 23 38.39 2.26 1.33
CA HIS A 23 39.31 1.51 0.49
C HIS A 23 39.07 1.90 -0.96
N ILE A 24 40.11 2.45 -1.61
CA ILE A 24 40.04 2.88 -3.00
C ILE A 24 39.87 1.66 -3.90
N ASP A 25 38.75 1.59 -4.60
CA ASP A 25 38.58 0.66 -5.70
C ASP A 25 38.83 1.39 -7.02
N LYS A 26 39.84 0.92 -7.76
CA LYS A 26 40.23 1.48 -9.06
C LYS A 26 39.31 1.01 -10.20
N TRP A 27 38.16 0.42 -9.87
CA TRP A 27 37.11 0.08 -10.81
C TRP A 27 36.71 1.29 -11.67
N ASN A 28 36.63 1.07 -12.98
CA ASN A 28 36.37 2.10 -13.97
C ASN A 28 34.93 1.98 -14.51
N ASP A 29 34.06 2.89 -14.07
CA ASP A 29 32.72 3.02 -14.62
C ASP A 29 32.75 3.99 -15.80
N TYR A 30 32.86 3.48 -17.03
CA TYR A 30 33.01 4.30 -18.23
C TYR A 30 34.16 5.33 -18.10
N SER A 31 35.31 4.87 -17.60
CA SER A 31 36.51 5.66 -17.31
C SER A 31 36.39 6.64 -16.13
N PHE A 32 35.28 6.67 -15.39
CA PHE A 32 35.22 7.34 -14.08
C PHE A 32 35.70 6.40 -12.97
N VAL A 33 36.54 6.90 -12.07
CA VAL A 33 37.03 6.17 -10.89
C VAL A 33 36.46 6.81 -9.64
N THR A 34 35.37 6.24 -9.15
CA THR A 34 34.55 6.78 -8.05
C THR A 34 34.26 5.77 -6.95
N MET A 35 34.69 4.51 -7.09
CA MET A 35 34.28 3.41 -6.21
C MET A 35 35.17 3.32 -4.95
N PHE A 36 34.53 3.12 -3.81
CA PHE A 36 35.19 2.87 -2.54
C PHE A 36 34.46 1.77 -1.77
N TYR A 37 35.19 0.95 -1.00
CA TYR A 37 34.59 0.08 0.01
C TYR A 37 34.68 0.76 1.38
N LEU A 38 33.55 0.91 2.06
CA LEU A 38 33.45 1.57 3.35
C LEU A 38 33.51 0.56 4.49
N ASP A 39 34.45 0.78 5.39
CA ASP A 39 34.60 0.08 6.66
C ASP A 39 34.53 1.07 7.82
N PHE A 40 33.88 0.68 8.93
CA PHE A 40 33.82 1.49 10.14
C PHE A 40 34.38 0.72 11.34
N VAL A 41 35.27 1.36 12.11
CA VAL A 41 35.76 0.80 13.38
C VAL A 41 35.16 1.57 14.53
N ASP A 42 34.43 0.88 15.41
CA ASP A 42 33.71 1.51 16.52
C ASP A 42 34.63 1.90 17.70
N ASN A 43 34.04 2.40 18.79
CA ASN A 43 34.76 2.80 20.00
C ASN A 43 35.43 1.62 20.74
N LEU A 44 34.94 0.40 20.53
CA LEU A 44 35.47 -0.82 21.11
C LEU A 44 36.59 -1.42 20.26
N GLY A 45 36.76 -0.95 19.02
CA GLY A 45 37.70 -1.50 18.04
C GLY A 45 37.11 -2.60 17.18
N THR A 46 35.79 -2.79 17.20
CA THR A 46 35.10 -3.76 16.33
C THR A 46 35.01 -3.20 14.92
N LEU A 47 35.40 -4.02 13.94
CA LEU A 47 35.28 -3.69 12.53
C LEU A 47 33.88 -4.04 12.01
N HIS A 48 33.23 -3.07 11.38
CA HIS A 48 31.94 -3.19 10.73
C HIS A 48 32.12 -2.99 9.23
N HIS A 49 31.91 -4.06 8.45
CA HIS A 49 31.93 -4.03 7.00
C HIS A 49 30.62 -3.47 6.46
N ILE A 50 30.66 -2.28 5.86
CA ILE A 50 29.44 -1.59 5.41
C ILE A 50 29.14 -1.91 3.95
N GLY A 51 30.12 -1.76 3.06
CA GLY A 51 29.97 -2.08 1.64
C GLY A 51 30.41 -0.98 0.68
N ASN A 52 30.08 -1.17 -0.59
CA ASN A 52 30.51 -0.28 -1.67
C ASN A 52 29.71 1.03 -1.71
N VAL A 53 30.44 2.12 -1.85
CA VAL A 53 29.93 3.47 -2.04
C VAL A 53 30.68 4.14 -3.19
N LYS A 54 29.93 4.84 -4.04
CA LYS A 54 30.50 5.68 -5.10
C LYS A 54 30.51 7.13 -4.64
N ILE A 55 31.65 7.80 -4.80
CA ILE A 55 31.82 9.22 -4.46
C ILE A 55 32.25 9.94 -5.75
N GLY A 56 31.47 10.95 -6.15
CA GLY A 56 31.77 11.83 -7.28
C GLY A 56 31.91 13.29 -6.85
N PHE A 57 32.37 14.14 -7.75
CA PHE A 57 32.40 15.59 -7.54
C PHE A 57 31.90 16.37 -8.76
N LYS A 58 31.43 17.60 -8.53
CA LYS A 58 30.89 18.49 -9.58
C LYS A 58 31.96 18.80 -10.63
N GLY A 59 31.60 18.70 -11.91
CA GLY A 59 32.51 18.89 -13.05
C GLY A 59 33.56 17.80 -13.24
N GLN A 60 33.41 16.63 -12.63
CA GLN A 60 34.38 15.53 -12.76
C GLN A 60 34.50 15.04 -14.21
N THR A 61 35.75 14.93 -14.68
CA THR A 61 36.10 14.30 -15.97
C THR A 61 36.67 12.89 -15.74
N THR A 62 36.85 12.12 -16.81
CA THR A 62 37.43 10.77 -16.77
C THR A 62 38.93 10.76 -16.46
N ASP A 63 39.60 11.91 -16.48
CA ASP A 63 41.05 12.02 -16.29
C ASP A 63 41.45 12.04 -14.81
N THR A 64 40.50 12.33 -13.92
CA THR A 64 40.77 12.50 -12.48
C THR A 64 39.84 11.60 -11.66
N GLY A 65 40.42 10.59 -11.01
CA GLY A 65 39.72 9.78 -10.02
C GLY A 65 39.40 10.56 -8.75
N THR A 66 38.30 10.22 -8.09
CA THR A 66 37.81 10.97 -6.91
C THR A 66 38.84 11.01 -5.78
N TYR A 67 39.56 9.91 -5.54
CA TYR A 67 40.59 9.84 -4.50
C TYR A 67 41.73 10.87 -4.70
N ILE A 68 42.12 11.14 -5.96
CA ILE A 68 43.17 12.12 -6.30
C ILE A 68 42.71 13.53 -5.91
N LYS A 69 41.46 13.85 -6.22
CA LYS A 69 40.85 15.16 -5.95
C LYS A 69 40.66 15.37 -4.44
N ILE A 70 40.25 14.34 -3.70
CA ILE A 70 40.19 14.37 -2.22
C ILE A 70 41.58 14.63 -1.63
N GLU A 71 42.62 13.86 -1.99
CA GLU A 71 43.96 14.06 -1.45
C GLU A 71 44.51 15.46 -1.72
N LYS A 72 44.23 16.02 -2.90
CA LYS A 72 44.62 17.37 -3.28
C LYS A 72 43.87 18.44 -2.47
N ASP A 73 42.56 18.32 -2.33
CA ASP A 73 41.73 19.34 -1.68
C ASP A 73 41.94 19.37 -0.16
N PHE A 74 42.15 18.22 0.46
CA PHE A 74 42.36 18.10 1.91
C PHE A 74 43.84 18.04 2.33
N GLY A 75 44.77 18.03 1.36
CA GLY A 75 46.21 17.99 1.60
C GLY A 75 46.70 16.70 2.28
N SER A 76 45.85 15.69 2.43
CA SER A 76 46.17 14.41 3.06
C SER A 76 45.15 13.34 2.66
N LYS A 77 45.44 12.07 3.00
CA LYS A 77 44.50 10.95 2.89
C LYS A 77 43.39 10.97 3.98
N LYS A 78 43.26 12.05 4.75
CA LYS A 78 42.35 12.15 5.88
C LYS A 78 41.47 13.37 5.79
N PHE A 79 40.21 13.23 6.18
CA PHE A 79 39.24 14.32 6.22
C PHE A 79 38.17 14.07 7.29
N LEU A 80 37.45 15.11 7.69
CA LEU A 80 36.32 15.01 8.62
C LEU A 80 34.98 14.92 7.89
N SER A 81 34.81 15.72 6.85
CA SER A 81 33.64 15.70 5.96
C SER A 81 34.02 16.19 4.57
N LEU A 82 33.34 15.67 3.55
CA LEU A 82 33.45 16.18 2.20
C LEU A 82 32.74 17.54 2.08
N ASN A 83 33.29 18.45 1.29
CA ASN A 83 32.67 19.75 1.02
C ASN A 83 31.50 19.59 0.01
N ASP A 84 30.76 20.67 -0.25
CA ASP A 84 29.56 20.64 -1.12
C ASP A 84 29.83 20.39 -2.61
N GLU A 85 31.10 20.28 -3.03
CA GLU A 85 31.45 19.85 -4.39
C GLU A 85 31.29 18.33 -4.58
N TYR A 86 31.28 17.55 -3.49
CA TYR A 86 31.20 16.10 -3.53
C TYR A 86 29.80 15.58 -3.21
N PHE A 87 29.49 14.41 -3.75
CA PHE A 87 28.26 13.67 -3.48
C PHE A 87 28.54 12.17 -3.52
N SER A 88 27.82 11.39 -2.70
CA SER A 88 27.99 9.94 -2.65
C SER A 88 26.68 9.19 -2.87
N LEU A 89 26.79 7.92 -3.26
CA LEU A 89 25.67 6.99 -3.34
C LEU A 89 26.15 5.56 -3.09
N GLY A 90 25.45 4.83 -2.23
CA GLY A 90 25.68 3.40 -2.03
C GLY A 90 25.44 2.60 -3.32
N GLU A 91 26.26 1.60 -3.60
CA GLU A 91 26.14 0.80 -4.83
C GLU A 91 24.85 -0.02 -4.86
N ASN A 92 24.39 -0.49 -3.70
CA ASN A 92 23.23 -1.35 -3.55
C ASN A 92 22.57 -1.18 -2.17
N LEU A 93 21.47 -1.90 -1.95
CA LEU A 93 20.71 -1.84 -0.71
C LEU A 93 21.46 -2.43 0.51
N GLU A 94 22.41 -3.33 0.30
CA GLU A 94 23.19 -3.95 1.39
C GLU A 94 24.10 -2.92 2.08
N TYR A 95 24.62 -1.94 1.34
CA TYR A 95 25.34 -0.78 1.92
C TYR A 95 24.49 -0.06 2.98
N TYR A 96 23.24 0.25 2.64
CA TYR A 96 22.33 0.94 3.56
C TYR A 96 21.84 0.05 4.71
N LYS A 97 21.72 -1.27 4.48
CA LYS A 97 21.45 -2.25 5.55
C LYS A 97 22.63 -2.34 6.52
N GLY A 98 23.87 -2.36 6.03
CA GLY A 98 25.08 -2.33 6.84
C GLY A 98 25.15 -1.09 7.73
N LEU A 99 24.85 0.09 7.15
CA LEU A 99 24.77 1.34 7.91
C LEU A 99 23.69 1.32 9.02
N ASN A 100 22.60 0.60 8.85
CA ASN A 100 21.54 0.49 9.86
C ASN A 100 21.90 -0.37 11.07
N LEU A 101 22.89 -1.24 10.94
CA LEU A 101 23.44 -2.02 12.06
C LEU A 101 24.21 -1.11 13.04
N LEU A 102 24.64 0.07 12.59
CA LEU A 102 25.33 1.06 13.40
C LEU A 102 24.35 1.85 14.29
N ASN A 103 24.92 2.53 15.29
CA ASN A 103 24.18 3.51 16.09
C ASN A 103 23.65 4.64 15.20
N GLU A 104 22.46 5.14 15.51
CA GLU A 104 21.77 6.16 14.69
C GLU A 104 22.61 7.43 14.49
N ASP A 105 23.33 7.89 15.52
CA ASP A 105 24.16 9.10 15.42
C ASP A 105 25.37 8.88 14.51
N VAL A 106 26.01 7.71 14.60
CA VAL A 106 27.12 7.32 13.73
C VAL A 106 26.66 7.22 12.27
N LYS A 107 25.53 6.53 12.03
CA LYS A 107 24.95 6.41 10.69
C LYS A 107 24.69 7.77 10.07
N LYS A 108 24.05 8.68 10.81
CA LYS A 108 23.76 10.05 10.34
C LYS A 108 25.03 10.82 10.07
N GLU A 109 26.04 10.73 10.93
CA GLU A 109 27.34 11.38 10.76
C GLU A 109 28.05 10.87 9.50
N ILE A 110 28.02 9.55 9.23
CA ILE A 110 28.63 8.99 8.01
C ILE A 110 27.92 9.49 6.75
N LEU A 111 26.60 9.35 6.70
CA LEU A 111 25.80 9.75 5.54
C LEU A 111 25.87 11.25 5.26
N SER A 112 25.89 12.09 6.30
CA SER A 112 26.03 13.54 6.14
C SER A 112 27.44 13.94 5.71
N SER A 113 28.48 13.34 6.30
CA SER A 113 29.87 13.67 6.01
C SER A 113 30.30 13.26 4.60
N LEU A 114 29.65 12.26 4.00
CA LEU A 114 29.88 11.83 2.62
C LEU A 114 28.99 12.52 1.58
N ASN A 115 28.06 13.37 2.02
CA ASN A 115 27.02 13.95 1.16
C ASN A 115 26.20 12.88 0.42
N ASP A 116 25.70 11.85 1.14
CA ASP A 116 24.96 10.75 0.52
C ASP A 116 23.62 11.20 -0.04
N LEU A 117 23.41 10.92 -1.33
CA LEU A 117 22.25 11.40 -2.08
C LEU A 117 20.93 10.73 -1.65
N ALA A 118 20.95 9.49 -1.14
CA ALA A 118 19.75 8.82 -0.64
C ALA A 118 19.33 9.36 0.74
N TYR A 119 20.28 9.90 1.51
CA TYR A 119 20.02 10.61 2.76
C TYR A 119 19.65 12.08 2.54
N LEU A 120 20.35 12.76 1.63
CA LEU A 120 20.22 14.17 1.28
C LEU A 120 19.52 14.35 -0.08
N ASN A 121 18.33 13.78 -0.22
CA ASN A 121 17.53 13.83 -1.47
C ASN A 121 17.50 15.21 -2.19
N PRO A 122 17.41 16.37 -1.50
CA PRO A 122 17.40 17.68 -2.17
C PRO A 122 18.63 17.99 -3.02
N LYS A 123 19.79 17.37 -2.73
CA LYS A 123 21.03 17.58 -3.51
C LYS A 123 21.01 16.91 -4.88
N ILE A 124 20.09 15.97 -5.14
CA ILE A 124 20.04 15.25 -6.44
C ILE A 124 19.74 16.21 -7.59
N ASP A 125 18.89 17.21 -7.38
CA ASP A 125 18.55 18.19 -8.42
C ASP A 125 19.73 19.07 -8.84
N GLU A 126 20.73 19.23 -7.97
CA GLU A 126 21.96 19.99 -8.25
C GLU A 126 22.98 19.20 -9.08
N VAL A 127 22.91 17.86 -9.04
CA VAL A 127 23.93 16.97 -9.64
C VAL A 127 23.38 16.13 -10.80
N LYS A 128 22.08 16.19 -11.08
CA LYS A 128 21.44 15.41 -12.15
C LYS A 128 22.05 15.60 -13.54
N ASP A 129 22.64 16.76 -13.80
CA ASP A 129 23.25 17.09 -15.09
C ASP A 129 24.74 16.68 -15.15
N GLU A 130 25.33 16.20 -14.05
CA GLU A 130 26.71 15.75 -13.98
C GLU A 130 26.90 14.42 -14.73
N LYS A 131 27.93 14.36 -15.58
CA LYS A 131 28.24 13.13 -16.32
C LYS A 131 28.64 11.99 -15.39
N VAL A 132 29.42 12.28 -14.35
CA VAL A 132 29.85 11.25 -13.38
C VAL A 132 28.66 10.66 -12.61
N PHE A 133 27.64 11.46 -12.31
CA PHE A 133 26.43 10.98 -11.65
C PHE A 133 25.68 9.99 -12.54
N ASN A 134 25.42 10.38 -13.79
CA ASN A 134 24.66 9.58 -14.74
C ASN A 134 25.38 8.29 -15.18
N TYR A 135 26.69 8.36 -15.45
CA TYR A 135 27.44 7.20 -15.97
C TYR A 135 28.00 6.29 -14.89
N SER A 136 28.40 6.85 -13.74
CA SER A 136 29.00 6.06 -12.66
C SER A 136 28.02 5.75 -11.54
N LEU A 137 27.51 6.77 -10.83
CA LEU A 137 26.69 6.55 -9.63
C LEU A 137 25.36 5.85 -9.95
N LEU A 138 24.71 6.20 -11.07
CA LEU A 138 23.47 5.56 -11.52
C LEU A 138 23.65 4.28 -12.36
N ARG A 139 24.89 3.77 -12.53
CA ARG A 139 25.15 2.61 -13.41
C ARG A 139 24.30 1.37 -13.07
N PHE A 140 24.12 1.11 -11.78
CA PHE A 140 23.38 -0.05 -11.27
C PHE A 140 22.18 0.35 -10.38
N VAL A 141 21.91 1.65 -10.26
CA VAL A 141 20.93 2.21 -9.34
C VAL A 141 20.03 3.17 -10.11
N SER A 142 18.72 2.97 -10.00
CA SER A 142 17.73 3.90 -10.58
C SER A 142 17.45 5.06 -9.61
N LEU A 143 17.07 6.23 -10.14
CA LEU A 143 16.58 7.34 -9.30
C LEU A 143 15.43 6.90 -8.38
N THR A 144 14.56 6.02 -8.89
CA THR A 144 13.44 5.43 -8.13
C THR A 144 13.94 4.64 -6.91
N SER A 145 15.03 3.89 -7.04
CA SER A 145 15.68 3.17 -5.92
C SER A 145 16.24 4.13 -4.88
N ILE A 146 16.82 5.26 -5.30
CA ILE A 146 17.37 6.29 -4.40
C ILE A 146 16.26 6.96 -3.59
N TYR A 147 15.25 7.51 -4.26
CA TYR A 147 14.13 8.19 -3.61
C TYR A 147 13.25 7.25 -2.79
N GLY A 148 13.17 5.98 -3.21
CA GLY A 148 12.33 4.97 -2.59
C GLY A 148 13.10 4.04 -1.66
N GLN A 149 13.64 2.95 -2.21
CA GLN A 149 14.17 1.82 -1.44
C GLN A 149 15.32 2.21 -0.50
N PHE A 150 16.29 3.01 -0.97
CA PHE A 150 17.44 3.42 -0.16
C PHE A 150 17.02 4.38 0.96
N ALA A 151 16.26 5.43 0.63
CA ALA A 151 15.72 6.37 1.62
C ALA A 151 14.86 5.66 2.68
N ARG A 152 14.11 4.61 2.31
CA ARG A 152 13.33 3.78 3.24
C ARG A 152 14.22 2.95 4.16
N ILE A 153 15.21 2.26 3.60
CA ILE A 153 16.17 1.47 4.39
C ILE A 153 16.87 2.40 5.38
N ILE A 154 17.39 3.57 4.97
CA ILE A 154 18.03 4.53 5.88
C ILE A 154 17.12 4.91 7.06
N LYS A 155 15.80 5.01 6.82
CA LYS A 155 14.77 5.30 7.84
C LYS A 155 14.27 4.07 8.60
N ARG A 156 14.88 2.90 8.40
CA ARG A 156 14.47 1.59 8.96
C ARG A 156 13.02 1.23 8.62
N GLN A 157 12.57 1.61 7.42
CA GLN A 157 11.28 1.21 6.87
C GLN A 157 11.43 -0.05 6.03
N ALA A 158 10.34 -0.81 5.88
CA ALA A 158 10.32 -2.06 5.11
C ALA A 158 10.77 -1.84 3.67
N GLU A 159 11.53 -2.80 3.14
CA GLU A 159 11.88 -2.89 1.73
C GLU A 159 10.59 -3.07 0.91
N LEU A 160 10.38 -2.22 -0.10
CA LEU A 160 9.25 -2.39 -1.01
C LEU A 160 9.62 -3.43 -2.04
N THR A 161 8.93 -4.56 -2.03
CA THR A 161 9.06 -5.61 -3.04
C THR A 161 7.81 -5.64 -3.89
N GLU A 162 7.94 -6.01 -5.15
CA GLU A 162 6.78 -6.32 -5.97
C GLU A 162 5.99 -7.47 -5.34
N PHE A 163 4.68 -7.31 -5.19
CA PHE A 163 3.79 -8.46 -5.01
C PHE A 163 3.22 -8.80 -6.37
N ASN A 164 3.55 -9.97 -6.86
CA ASN A 164 2.90 -10.55 -8.03
C ASN A 164 2.45 -11.96 -7.66
N PHE A 165 1.14 -12.09 -7.42
CA PHE A 165 0.54 -13.38 -7.12
C PHE A 165 -0.84 -13.53 -7.75
N SER A 166 -1.19 -14.77 -8.08
CA SER A 166 -2.51 -15.17 -8.52
C SER A 166 -3.20 -15.99 -7.43
N PHE A 167 -4.51 -15.82 -7.29
CA PHE A 167 -5.37 -16.75 -6.55
C PHE A 167 -6.24 -17.54 -7.53
N VAL A 168 -6.27 -18.86 -7.38
CA VAL A 168 -7.01 -19.78 -8.25
C VAL A 168 -7.99 -20.61 -7.42
N ILE A 169 -9.26 -20.54 -7.79
CA ILE A 169 -10.30 -21.50 -7.40
C ILE A 169 -10.48 -22.45 -8.58
N PRO A 170 -10.15 -23.75 -8.44
CA PRO A 170 -10.23 -24.70 -9.55
C PRO A 170 -11.68 -24.95 -9.97
N LYS A 171 -11.86 -25.33 -11.22
CA LYS A 171 -13.17 -25.76 -11.74
C LYS A 171 -13.70 -26.95 -10.94
N THR A 172 -14.98 -26.90 -10.60
CA THR A 172 -15.73 -28.01 -10.00
C THR A 172 -16.98 -28.30 -10.83
N GLU A 173 -17.74 -29.33 -10.49
CA GLU A 173 -19.04 -29.58 -11.15
C GLU A 173 -20.02 -28.41 -10.99
N ASN A 174 -19.90 -27.65 -9.90
CA ASN A 174 -20.85 -26.60 -9.51
C ASN A 174 -20.37 -25.17 -9.79
N ASN A 175 -19.09 -24.97 -10.14
CA ASN A 175 -18.51 -23.64 -10.39
C ASN A 175 -17.44 -23.68 -11.50
N SER A 176 -17.36 -22.60 -12.30
CA SER A 176 -16.23 -22.36 -13.21
C SER A 176 -14.93 -22.07 -12.45
N GLU A 177 -13.79 -22.27 -13.12
CA GLU A 177 -12.50 -21.82 -12.60
C GLU A 177 -12.49 -20.29 -12.46
N ILE A 178 -11.91 -19.81 -11.36
CA ILE A 178 -11.70 -18.38 -11.11
C ILE A 178 -10.20 -18.18 -10.89
N LYS A 179 -9.57 -17.38 -11.75
CA LYS A 179 -8.20 -16.88 -11.57
C LYS A 179 -8.23 -15.37 -11.39
N LEU A 180 -7.62 -14.89 -10.31
CA LEU A 180 -7.49 -13.47 -9.99
C LEU A 180 -6.03 -13.12 -9.77
N ASP A 181 -5.50 -12.21 -10.58
CA ASP A 181 -4.12 -11.74 -10.48
C ASP A 181 -4.04 -10.43 -9.67
N PHE A 182 -3.04 -10.34 -8.79
CA PHE A 182 -2.79 -9.23 -7.89
C PHE A 182 -1.35 -8.76 -8.04
N ASN A 183 -1.19 -7.55 -8.58
CA ASN A 183 0.09 -6.93 -8.91
C ASN A 183 0.22 -5.62 -8.15
N VAL A 184 1.23 -5.52 -7.30
CA VAL A 184 1.58 -4.31 -6.55
C VAL A 184 2.93 -3.80 -7.06
N GLU A 185 2.88 -2.66 -7.72
CA GLU A 185 4.04 -1.94 -8.23
C GLU A 185 4.53 -0.94 -7.17
N PRO A 186 5.75 -1.14 -6.62
CA PRO A 186 6.36 -0.19 -5.69
C PRO A 186 6.37 1.23 -6.24
N LEU A 187 6.07 2.21 -5.38
CA LEU A 187 6.18 3.65 -5.69
C LEU A 187 5.23 4.16 -6.80
N SER A 188 4.28 3.32 -7.25
CA SER A 188 3.25 3.69 -8.22
C SER A 188 2.35 4.84 -7.74
N LYS A 189 1.90 5.68 -8.68
CA LYS A 189 0.93 6.75 -8.47
C LYS A 189 -0.13 6.70 -9.58
N PRO A 190 -1.41 6.37 -9.28
CA PRO A 190 -1.94 6.00 -7.96
C PRO A 190 -1.35 4.69 -7.41
N SER A 191 -1.42 4.49 -6.09
CA SER A 191 -0.91 3.29 -5.42
C SER A 191 -1.66 2.04 -5.88
N THR A 192 -0.95 0.93 -6.01
CA THR A 192 -1.48 -0.37 -6.44
C THR A 192 -1.60 -1.39 -5.30
N ASN A 193 -1.37 -0.99 -4.05
CA ASN A 193 -1.38 -1.90 -2.88
C ASN A 193 -2.78 -2.25 -2.32
N ILE A 194 -3.84 -1.68 -2.88
CA ILE A 194 -5.23 -2.05 -2.58
C ILE A 194 -5.88 -2.56 -3.85
N HIS A 195 -6.45 -3.76 -3.77
CA HIS A 195 -7.26 -4.36 -4.81
C HIS A 195 -8.71 -4.45 -4.37
N ALA A 196 -9.64 -4.34 -5.32
CA ALA A 196 -11.06 -4.55 -5.07
C ALA A 196 -11.61 -5.69 -5.90
N ILE A 197 -12.41 -6.53 -5.28
CA ILE A 197 -13.30 -7.50 -5.91
C ILE A 197 -14.71 -6.93 -5.79
N ILE A 198 -15.25 -6.44 -6.91
CA ILE A 198 -16.56 -5.79 -6.96
C ILE A 198 -17.56 -6.59 -7.78
N GLY A 199 -18.80 -6.55 -7.34
CA GLY A 199 -19.91 -7.20 -8.01
C GLY A 199 -21.16 -7.16 -7.14
N ARG A 200 -22.25 -7.71 -7.66
CA ARG A 200 -23.54 -7.68 -6.95
C ARG A 200 -23.55 -8.53 -5.69
N ASN A 201 -24.58 -8.35 -4.88
CA ASN A 201 -24.81 -9.22 -3.74
C ASN A 201 -25.10 -10.64 -4.24
N GLY A 202 -24.51 -11.64 -3.57
CA GLY A 202 -24.70 -13.05 -3.95
C GLY A 202 -23.82 -13.58 -5.10
N VAL A 203 -22.94 -12.77 -5.72
CA VAL A 203 -22.04 -13.27 -6.79
C VAL A 203 -20.87 -14.12 -6.27
N GLY A 204 -20.68 -14.21 -4.94
CA GLY A 204 -19.65 -15.04 -4.31
C GLY A 204 -18.38 -14.32 -3.86
N LYS A 205 -18.41 -12.99 -3.69
CA LYS A 205 -17.23 -12.20 -3.25
C LYS A 205 -16.69 -12.68 -1.89
N THR A 206 -17.55 -12.78 -0.88
CA THR A 206 -17.23 -13.34 0.45
C THR A 206 -16.71 -14.77 0.34
N THR A 207 -17.29 -15.60 -0.55
CA THR A 207 -16.81 -16.97 -0.81
C THR A 207 -15.37 -16.99 -1.33
N ILE A 208 -15.00 -16.04 -2.19
CA ILE A 208 -13.63 -15.92 -2.71
C ILE A 208 -12.66 -15.53 -1.59
N LEU A 209 -13.00 -14.53 -0.76
CA LEU A 209 -12.17 -14.15 0.39
C LEU A 209 -12.00 -15.31 1.37
N ASN A 210 -13.08 -16.02 1.70
CA ASN A 210 -13.01 -17.20 2.57
C ASN A 210 -12.18 -18.32 1.93
N GLY A 211 -12.24 -18.45 0.61
CA GLY A 211 -11.39 -19.35 -0.17
C GLY A 211 -9.91 -19.02 -0.04
N MET A 212 -9.55 -17.73 -0.01
CA MET A 212 -8.19 -17.25 0.24
C MET A 212 -7.73 -17.58 1.66
N VAL A 213 -8.57 -17.34 2.67
CA VAL A 213 -8.27 -17.70 4.06
C VAL A 213 -7.98 -19.19 4.18
N LYS A 214 -8.85 -20.05 3.62
CA LYS A 214 -8.66 -21.51 3.65
C LYS A 214 -7.42 -21.97 2.90
N ALA A 215 -7.08 -21.33 1.78
CA ALA A 215 -5.88 -21.68 1.00
C ALA A 215 -4.58 -21.42 1.76
N ILE A 216 -4.58 -20.44 2.68
CA ILE A 216 -3.41 -20.11 3.51
C ILE A 216 -3.42 -20.93 4.81
N MET A 217 -4.55 -20.96 5.52
CA MET A 217 -4.66 -21.53 6.87
C MET A 217 -4.95 -23.03 6.91
N SER A 218 -5.50 -23.61 5.84
CA SER A 218 -6.04 -24.98 5.83
C SER A 218 -5.77 -25.68 4.49
N LYS A 219 -4.49 -25.71 4.06
CA LYS A 219 -4.05 -26.24 2.75
C LYS A 219 -4.53 -27.66 2.43
N THR A 220 -4.78 -28.48 3.44
CA THR A 220 -5.24 -29.87 3.31
C THR A 220 -6.74 -30.01 3.02
N GLU A 221 -7.55 -28.99 3.28
CA GLU A 221 -9.02 -29.07 3.19
C GLU A 221 -9.60 -28.33 1.97
N SER A 222 -8.74 -27.64 1.21
CA SER A 222 -9.15 -26.81 0.07
C SER A 222 -8.27 -27.12 -1.13
N ASN A 223 -8.86 -27.14 -2.32
CA ASN A 223 -8.11 -27.20 -3.59
C ASN A 223 -7.73 -25.80 -4.11
N ASN A 224 -8.13 -24.72 -3.41
CA ASN A 224 -7.78 -23.36 -3.79
C ASN A 224 -6.29 -23.11 -3.56
N ARG A 225 -5.63 -22.40 -4.48
CA ARG A 225 -4.18 -22.19 -4.45
C ARG A 225 -3.79 -20.76 -4.77
N PHE A 226 -2.71 -20.33 -4.15
CA PHE A 226 -1.99 -19.11 -4.51
C PHE A 226 -0.76 -19.48 -5.32
N TYR A 227 -0.45 -18.70 -6.34
CA TYR A 227 0.73 -18.84 -7.18
C TYR A 227 1.51 -17.53 -7.21
N SER A 228 2.84 -17.58 -7.17
CA SER A 228 3.70 -16.43 -7.44
C SER A 228 4.36 -16.57 -8.79
N ASP A 229 4.52 -15.45 -9.49
CA ASP A 229 5.32 -15.40 -10.72
C ASP A 229 6.81 -15.36 -10.33
N TYR A 230 7.54 -16.41 -10.66
CA TYR A 230 8.99 -16.46 -10.51
C TYR A 230 9.64 -16.32 -11.88
N LEU A 231 10.44 -15.26 -12.08
CA LEU A 231 11.20 -15.01 -13.32
C LEU A 231 10.35 -15.03 -14.61
N GLY A 232 9.13 -14.48 -14.58
CA GLY A 232 8.30 -14.19 -15.77
C GLY A 232 7.78 -15.38 -16.58
N PHE A 233 8.24 -16.61 -16.31
CA PHE A 233 7.90 -17.80 -17.09
C PHE A 233 7.48 -19.03 -16.27
N TYR A 234 7.65 -19.00 -14.94
CA TYR A 234 7.30 -20.13 -14.07
C TYR A 234 6.42 -19.68 -12.90
N GLN A 235 5.19 -20.20 -12.85
CA GLN A 235 4.31 -20.04 -11.70
C GLN A 235 4.60 -21.14 -10.68
N ARG A 236 4.91 -20.76 -9.43
CA ARG A 236 5.10 -21.69 -8.32
C ARG A 236 3.99 -21.47 -7.30
N GLU A 237 3.45 -22.56 -6.75
CA GLU A 237 2.54 -22.45 -5.60
C GLU A 237 3.25 -21.75 -4.44
N ILE A 238 2.56 -20.78 -3.87
CA ILE A 238 3.06 -20.00 -2.74
C ILE A 238 3.12 -20.89 -1.49
N ASP A 239 4.27 -20.91 -0.80
CA ASP A 239 4.44 -21.63 0.46
C ASP A 239 3.65 -20.97 1.61
N SER A 240 3.48 -21.69 2.73
CA SER A 240 2.75 -21.21 3.90
C SER A 240 3.48 -20.15 4.73
N THR A 241 4.62 -19.65 4.23
CA THR A 241 5.47 -18.64 4.88
C THR A 241 5.66 -17.39 4.02
N TYR A 242 5.04 -17.35 2.83
CA TYR A 242 5.14 -16.21 1.93
C TYR A 242 4.52 -14.94 2.48
N PHE A 243 3.34 -15.06 3.09
CA PHE A 243 2.72 -14.00 3.87
C PHE A 243 3.13 -14.20 5.33
N SER A 244 3.66 -13.15 5.95
CA SER A 244 3.94 -13.19 7.39
C SER A 244 2.63 -13.21 8.17
N ASN A 245 1.69 -12.33 7.78
CA ASN A 245 0.39 -12.19 8.41
C ASN A 245 -0.75 -12.22 7.38
N LEU A 246 -1.84 -12.87 7.76
CA LEU A 246 -3.14 -12.80 7.11
C LEU A 246 -4.13 -12.17 8.09
N ILE A 247 -4.73 -11.05 7.70
CA ILE A 247 -5.72 -10.33 8.52
C ILE A 247 -7.06 -10.33 7.80
N SER A 248 -8.10 -10.89 8.42
CA SER A 248 -9.46 -10.85 7.88
C SER A 248 -10.30 -9.82 8.62
N ILE A 249 -10.98 -8.94 7.88
CA ILE A 249 -11.81 -7.87 8.41
C ILE A 249 -13.24 -8.05 7.90
N SER A 250 -14.20 -8.23 8.81
CA SER A 250 -15.62 -8.33 8.44
C SER A 250 -16.54 -7.85 9.56
N TRP A 251 -17.36 -6.84 9.24
CA TRP A 251 -18.36 -6.29 10.16
C TRP A 251 -19.78 -6.77 9.82
N SER A 252 -19.92 -7.79 8.96
CA SER A 252 -21.24 -8.34 8.60
C SER A 252 -21.71 -9.36 9.64
N ALA A 253 -22.86 -9.09 10.24
CA ALA A 253 -23.55 -10.03 11.12
C ALA A 253 -24.20 -11.21 10.37
N PHE A 254 -24.40 -11.08 9.06
CA PHE A 254 -25.13 -12.06 8.24
C PHE A 254 -24.24 -13.03 7.48
N ASP A 255 -22.94 -12.79 7.47
CA ASP A 255 -22.00 -13.72 6.85
C ASP A 255 -22.03 -15.07 7.59
N THR A 256 -22.01 -16.17 6.86
CA THR A 256 -22.04 -17.54 7.42
C THR A 256 -20.64 -18.08 7.72
N PHE A 257 -19.58 -17.37 7.34
CA PHE A 257 -18.21 -17.81 7.59
C PHE A 257 -17.85 -17.72 9.06
N VAL A 258 -17.33 -18.81 9.61
CA VAL A 258 -16.71 -18.80 10.94
C VAL A 258 -15.21 -18.61 10.73
N PRO A 259 -14.61 -17.50 11.21
CA PRO A 259 -13.18 -17.30 11.06
C PRO A 259 -12.39 -18.43 11.74
N PRO A 260 -11.25 -18.87 11.18
CA PRO A 260 -10.34 -19.77 11.87
C PRO A 260 -9.93 -19.23 13.24
N LYS A 261 -9.43 -20.12 14.11
CA LYS A 261 -8.83 -19.68 15.37
C LYS A 261 -7.63 -18.78 15.08
N GLU A 262 -7.54 -17.65 15.78
CA GLU A 262 -6.37 -16.78 15.67
C GLU A 262 -5.09 -17.53 16.03
N GLN A 263 -4.04 -17.26 15.26
CA GLN A 263 -2.72 -17.83 15.43
C GLN A 263 -1.73 -16.68 15.39
N ALA A 264 -1.08 -16.36 16.50
CA ALA A 264 -0.12 -15.26 16.59
C ALA A 264 1.35 -15.73 16.72
N ASP A 265 1.62 -17.03 16.59
CA ASP A 265 2.94 -17.65 16.69
C ASP A 265 3.59 -17.83 15.29
N PRO A 266 4.56 -17.00 14.90
CA PRO A 266 5.21 -17.10 13.59
C PRO A 266 5.92 -18.43 13.34
N ALA A 267 6.24 -19.20 14.40
CA ALA A 267 6.86 -20.51 14.26
C ALA A 267 5.89 -21.56 13.66
N GLN A 268 4.59 -21.28 13.65
CA GLN A 268 3.55 -22.15 13.08
C GLN A 268 3.19 -21.79 11.63
N GLY A 269 3.85 -20.79 11.03
CA GLY A 269 3.63 -20.33 9.67
C GLY A 269 3.01 -18.93 9.62
N THR A 270 2.20 -18.64 8.59
CA THR A 270 1.47 -17.37 8.47
C THR A 270 0.59 -17.14 9.69
N CYS A 271 0.81 -16.02 10.40
CA CYS A 271 -0.06 -15.61 11.50
C CYS A 271 -1.44 -15.21 10.97
N TYR A 272 -2.49 -15.51 11.74
CA TYR A 272 -3.86 -15.17 11.39
C TYR A 272 -4.53 -14.35 12.48
N PHE A 273 -5.12 -13.21 12.08
CA PHE A 273 -5.86 -12.31 12.94
C PHE A 273 -7.22 -11.97 12.35
N TYR A 274 -8.24 -11.85 13.19
CA TYR A 274 -9.58 -11.46 12.79
C TYR A 274 -10.00 -10.15 13.46
N ILE A 275 -10.55 -9.22 12.66
CA ILE A 275 -11.08 -7.94 13.14
C ILE A 275 -12.53 -7.85 12.67
N GLY A 276 -13.49 -7.95 13.59
CA GLY A 276 -14.88 -7.91 13.18
C GLY A 276 -15.88 -8.36 14.23
N LEU A 277 -17.15 -8.44 13.82
CA LEU A 277 -18.26 -8.69 14.73
C LEU A 277 -18.37 -10.13 15.25
N LYS A 278 -17.66 -11.10 14.69
CA LYS A 278 -17.83 -12.51 15.06
C LYS A 278 -16.83 -12.95 16.12
N LYS A 279 -17.30 -13.79 17.03
CA LYS A 279 -16.48 -14.59 17.95
C LYS A 279 -16.59 -16.07 17.55
N GLN A 280 -15.73 -16.94 18.08
CA GLN A 280 -15.89 -18.40 17.92
C GLN A 280 -17.30 -18.86 18.31
N HIS A 281 -17.89 -18.20 19.31
CA HIS A 281 -19.27 -18.39 19.73
C HIS A 281 -19.97 -17.02 19.85
N GLY A 282 -20.85 -16.71 18.90
CA GLY A 282 -21.70 -15.52 18.93
C GLY A 282 -21.09 -14.27 18.29
N ILE A 283 -21.69 -13.12 18.62
CA ILE A 283 -21.40 -11.81 18.05
C ILE A 283 -20.81 -10.92 19.15
N GLN A 284 -19.85 -10.06 18.80
CA GLN A 284 -19.29 -9.06 19.69
C GLN A 284 -20.35 -8.05 20.14
N THR A 285 -20.33 -7.72 21.42
CA THR A 285 -21.10 -6.59 21.98
C THR A 285 -20.33 -5.28 21.81
N ALA A 286 -21.00 -4.14 22.01
CA ALA A 286 -20.34 -2.84 22.00
C ALA A 286 -19.22 -2.76 23.07
N THR A 287 -19.44 -3.36 24.25
CA THR A 287 -18.44 -3.39 25.32
C THR A 287 -17.19 -4.16 24.89
N ASP A 288 -17.36 -5.31 24.23
CA ASP A 288 -16.24 -6.10 23.69
C ASP A 288 -15.39 -5.28 22.71
N ILE A 289 -16.05 -4.57 21.80
CA ILE A 289 -15.41 -3.70 20.80
C ILE A 289 -14.61 -2.58 21.48
N HIS A 290 -15.16 -1.97 22.54
CA HIS A 290 -14.47 -0.92 23.29
C HIS A 290 -13.25 -1.45 24.06
N GLU A 291 -13.35 -2.65 24.63
CA GLU A 291 -12.23 -3.31 25.32
C GLU A 291 -11.13 -3.70 24.34
N GLU A 292 -11.47 -4.26 23.17
CA GLU A 292 -10.51 -4.56 22.11
C GLU A 292 -9.79 -3.30 21.60
N PHE A 293 -10.50 -2.18 21.47
CA PHE A 293 -9.88 -0.91 21.11
C PHE A 293 -8.86 -0.47 22.15
N ALA A 294 -9.25 -0.51 23.44
CA ALA A 294 -8.38 -0.11 24.53
C ALA A 294 -7.12 -0.97 24.63
N GLU A 295 -7.25 -2.29 24.40
CA GLU A 295 -6.13 -3.20 24.34
C GLU A 295 -5.20 -2.94 23.15
N ALA A 296 -5.76 -2.79 21.95
CA ALA A 296 -4.98 -2.51 20.75
C ALA A 296 -4.23 -1.16 20.84
N LEU A 297 -4.88 -0.14 21.40
CA LEU A 297 -4.28 1.18 21.61
C LEU A 297 -3.12 1.08 22.61
N SER A 298 -3.33 0.38 23.73
CA SER A 298 -2.29 0.11 24.73
C SER A 298 -1.07 -0.54 24.06
N ILE A 299 -1.26 -1.60 23.27
CA ILE A 299 -0.18 -2.27 22.53
C ILE A 299 0.58 -1.30 21.62
N CYS A 300 -0.13 -0.42 20.90
CA CYS A 300 0.49 0.57 20.02
C CYS A 300 1.38 1.55 20.77
N LEU A 301 0.94 2.04 21.93
CA LEU A 301 1.71 2.97 22.76
C LEU A 301 2.93 2.28 23.38
N PHE A 302 2.75 1.11 24.00
CA PHE A 302 3.85 0.38 24.65
C PHE A 302 4.92 -0.12 23.68
N ARG A 303 4.55 -0.48 22.44
CA ARG A 303 5.50 -0.92 21.40
C ARG A 303 6.08 0.24 20.56
N LYS A 304 5.96 1.49 21.02
CA LYS A 304 6.48 2.69 20.33
C LYS A 304 5.95 2.85 18.89
N LYS A 305 4.71 2.41 18.62
CA LYS A 305 4.02 2.60 17.33
C LYS A 305 3.27 3.93 17.26
N GLU A 306 3.50 4.84 18.22
CA GLU A 306 2.84 6.15 18.37
C GLU A 306 2.89 7.01 17.12
N GLN A 307 4.04 7.05 16.44
CA GLN A 307 4.20 7.85 15.22
C GLN A 307 3.33 7.31 14.07
N ARG A 308 3.29 5.99 13.91
CA ARG A 308 2.46 5.32 12.89
C ARG A 308 0.98 5.51 13.19
N LEU A 309 0.59 5.38 14.45
CA LEU A 309 -0.78 5.65 14.91
C LEU A 309 -1.19 7.10 14.66
N THR A 310 -0.36 8.05 15.07
CA THR A 310 -0.58 9.48 14.83
C THR A 310 -0.77 9.78 13.34
N LYS A 311 0.11 9.22 12.49
CA LYS A 311 0.02 9.42 11.04
C LYS A 311 -1.25 8.80 10.44
N ALA A 312 -1.59 7.57 10.83
CA ALA A 312 -2.79 6.91 10.33
C ALA A 312 -4.07 7.67 10.73
N ILE A 313 -4.14 8.16 11.97
CA ILE A 313 -5.26 8.99 12.43
C ILE A 313 -5.35 10.30 11.64
N ARG A 314 -4.21 10.98 11.38
CA ARG A 314 -4.20 12.20 10.54
C ARG A 314 -4.74 11.98 9.13
N ASN A 315 -4.52 10.80 8.55
CA ASN A 315 -5.09 10.47 7.24
C ASN A 315 -6.62 10.34 7.28
N LEU A 316 -7.17 9.91 8.43
CA LEU A 316 -8.61 9.86 8.66
C LEU A 316 -9.24 11.26 8.83
N GLU A 317 -8.46 12.30 9.17
CA GLU A 317 -8.94 13.69 9.34
C GLU A 317 -9.35 14.38 8.02
N SER A 318 -9.25 13.67 6.89
CA SER A 318 -9.98 14.04 5.67
C SER A 318 -11.50 13.97 5.87
N ASP A 319 -11.97 13.13 6.80
CA ASP A 319 -13.33 13.21 7.36
C ASP A 319 -13.40 14.31 8.44
N THR A 320 -14.45 15.14 8.36
CA THR A 320 -14.62 16.29 9.24
C THR A 320 -14.77 15.91 10.71
N ASN A 321 -15.46 14.81 11.02
CA ASN A 321 -15.65 14.42 12.42
C ASN A 321 -14.35 13.94 13.04
N PHE A 322 -13.54 13.16 12.31
CA PHE A 322 -12.20 12.78 12.78
C PHE A 322 -11.33 14.01 13.05
N LYS A 323 -11.37 15.01 12.15
CA LYS A 323 -10.65 16.27 12.34
C LYS A 323 -11.09 17.03 13.61
N PHE A 324 -12.40 17.10 13.88
CA PHE A 324 -12.92 17.77 15.09
C PHE A 324 -12.59 17.02 16.39
N MET A 325 -12.26 15.73 16.32
CA MET A 325 -11.93 14.96 17.52
C MET A 325 -10.52 15.28 18.06
N GLU A 326 -9.60 15.80 17.24
CA GLU A 326 -8.21 16.14 17.62
C GLU A 326 -7.52 14.97 18.37
N LEU A 327 -7.73 13.76 17.83
CA LEU A 327 -7.24 12.51 18.44
C LEU A 327 -5.72 12.47 18.59
N PRO A 328 -4.90 12.89 17.59
CA PRO A 328 -3.44 12.83 17.70
C PRO A 328 -2.90 13.60 18.91
N GLU A 329 -3.49 14.75 19.22
CA GLU A 329 -3.09 15.62 20.32
C GLU A 329 -3.50 15.02 21.65
N LYS A 330 -4.74 14.51 21.75
CA LYS A 330 -5.25 13.85 22.97
C LYS A 330 -4.48 12.59 23.32
N LEU A 331 -4.05 11.81 22.32
CA LEU A 331 -3.34 10.55 22.53
C LEU A 331 -1.88 10.76 22.95
N LYS A 332 -1.23 11.87 22.55
CA LYS A 332 0.16 12.20 22.96
C LYS A 332 0.31 12.54 24.43
N ILE A 333 -0.73 13.10 25.06
CA ILE A 333 -0.69 13.55 26.46
C ILE A 333 -0.65 12.34 27.42
N ASN A 334 -1.17 11.18 27.00
CA ASN A 334 -1.37 10.02 27.86
C ASN A 334 -0.23 8.97 27.81
N SER A 335 0.85 9.20 27.05
CA SER A 335 1.93 8.20 26.87
C SER A 335 2.83 8.02 28.11
N ASN A 336 2.74 8.92 29.11
CA ASN A 336 3.46 8.82 30.39
C ASN A 336 2.60 8.25 31.54
N GLU A 337 1.36 7.82 31.27
CA GLU A 337 0.45 7.30 32.28
C GLU A 337 0.55 5.77 32.47
N SER A 338 -0.02 5.26 33.57
CA SER A 338 -0.10 3.81 33.80
C SER A 338 -1.00 3.13 32.76
N ASN A 339 -0.75 1.85 32.46
CA ASN A 339 -1.52 1.08 31.47
C ASN A 339 -3.04 1.07 31.76
N ILE A 340 -3.41 1.06 33.05
CA ILE A 340 -4.81 1.06 33.49
C ILE A 340 -5.49 2.38 33.08
N ASN A 341 -4.85 3.53 33.31
CA ASN A 341 -5.40 4.84 32.97
C ASN A 341 -5.60 5.00 31.46
N ILE A 342 -4.65 4.50 30.66
CA ILE A 342 -4.72 4.52 29.18
C ILE A 342 -5.96 3.77 28.70
N LYS A 343 -6.22 2.56 29.23
CA LYS A 343 -7.36 1.75 28.82
C LYS A 343 -8.69 2.43 29.16
N GLU A 344 -8.82 3.01 30.36
CA GLU A 344 -10.03 3.73 30.75
C GLU A 344 -10.29 4.97 29.87
N ALA A 345 -9.25 5.73 29.55
CA ALA A 345 -9.34 6.87 28.65
C ALA A 345 -9.75 6.44 27.23
N ALA A 346 -9.20 5.33 26.74
CA ALA A 346 -9.54 4.76 25.44
C ALA A 346 -11.02 4.35 25.35
N ILE A 347 -11.53 3.68 26.39
CA ILE A 347 -12.94 3.27 26.46
C ILE A 347 -13.85 4.50 26.43
N LYS A 348 -13.57 5.52 27.24
CA LYS A 348 -14.35 6.76 27.26
C LYS A 348 -14.34 7.48 25.91
N LEU A 349 -13.23 7.41 25.19
CA LEU A 349 -13.08 8.03 23.88
C LEU A 349 -13.99 7.34 22.84
N ILE A 350 -13.88 6.01 22.71
CA ILE A 350 -14.63 5.27 21.69
C ILE A 350 -16.15 5.22 21.99
N GLN A 351 -16.55 5.22 23.26
CA GLN A 351 -17.97 5.27 23.68
C GLN A 351 -18.71 6.51 23.16
N ASN A 352 -18.00 7.62 22.93
CA ASN A 352 -18.60 8.87 22.45
C ASN A 352 -18.60 8.98 20.91
N MET A 353 -18.10 7.98 20.19
CA MET A 353 -18.05 7.98 18.73
C MET A 353 -19.30 7.32 18.14
N SER A 354 -19.71 7.75 16.94
CA SER A 354 -20.69 6.96 16.17
C SER A 354 -20.08 5.58 15.80
N SER A 355 -20.93 4.58 15.56
CA SER A 355 -20.50 3.23 15.19
C SER A 355 -19.50 3.18 14.02
N GLY A 356 -19.74 3.92 12.94
CA GLY A 356 -18.84 3.94 11.78
C GLY A 356 -17.42 4.43 12.11
N HIS A 357 -17.32 5.56 12.83
CA HIS A 357 -16.03 6.12 13.24
C HIS A 357 -15.32 5.22 14.28
N ALA A 358 -16.07 4.63 15.22
CA ALA A 358 -15.53 3.68 16.19
C ALA A 358 -14.94 2.44 15.50
N ILE A 359 -15.66 1.87 14.53
CA ILE A 359 -15.21 0.72 13.73
C ILE A 359 -13.94 1.05 12.94
N VAL A 360 -13.89 2.21 12.28
CA VAL A 360 -12.70 2.63 11.51
C VAL A 360 -11.50 2.83 12.43
N LEU A 361 -11.67 3.54 13.54
CA LEU A 361 -10.58 3.79 14.49
C LEU A 361 -10.07 2.49 15.12
N LEU A 362 -10.98 1.61 15.55
CA LEU A 362 -10.64 0.28 16.05
C LEU A 362 -9.87 -0.53 15.01
N THR A 363 -10.37 -0.57 13.77
CA THR A 363 -9.76 -1.34 12.69
C THR A 363 -8.33 -0.86 12.42
N ILE A 364 -8.13 0.45 12.26
CA ILE A 364 -6.79 1.03 12.04
C ILE A 364 -5.87 0.76 13.23
N THR A 365 -6.37 0.89 14.45
CA THR A 365 -5.58 0.66 15.68
C THR A 365 -5.16 -0.81 15.81
N LYS A 366 -6.08 -1.77 15.60
CA LYS A 366 -5.76 -3.20 15.60
C LYS A 366 -4.78 -3.55 14.48
N LEU A 367 -4.97 -3.00 13.27
CA LEU A 367 -4.01 -3.18 12.18
C LEU A 367 -2.62 -2.71 12.61
N ILE A 368 -2.47 -1.50 13.13
CA ILE A 368 -1.15 -1.02 13.56
C ILE A 368 -0.55 -1.92 14.64
N ALA A 369 -1.36 -2.45 15.56
CA ALA A 369 -0.89 -3.35 16.60
C ALA A 369 -0.25 -4.63 16.04
N VAL A 370 -0.84 -5.23 14.99
CA VAL A 370 -0.42 -6.54 14.44
C VAL A 370 0.29 -6.49 13.08
N LEU A 371 0.34 -5.35 12.40
CA LEU A 371 0.95 -5.25 11.07
C LEU A 371 2.45 -5.52 11.11
N GLU A 372 2.88 -6.39 10.21
CA GLU A 372 4.28 -6.74 9.93
C GLU A 372 4.53 -6.73 8.42
N GLU A 373 5.79 -6.90 8.02
CA GLU A 373 6.13 -6.95 6.60
C GLU A 373 5.45 -8.12 5.90
N LYS A 374 5.08 -7.94 4.62
CA LYS A 374 4.37 -8.96 3.83
C LYS A 374 3.05 -9.43 4.44
N THR A 375 2.26 -8.48 4.94
CA THR A 375 0.89 -8.74 5.40
C THR A 375 -0.10 -8.71 4.23
N LEU A 376 -0.99 -9.70 4.18
CA LEU A 376 -2.20 -9.72 3.35
C LEU A 376 -3.42 -9.39 4.20
N ILE A 377 -4.17 -8.36 3.83
CA ILE A 377 -5.43 -7.98 4.46
C ILE A 377 -6.59 -8.34 3.53
N LEU A 378 -7.59 -9.04 4.04
CA LEU A 378 -8.85 -9.34 3.34
C LEU A 378 -9.97 -8.57 4.05
N ILE A 379 -10.72 -7.75 3.31
CA ILE A 379 -11.80 -6.92 3.87
C ILE A 379 -13.10 -7.24 3.17
N ASP A 380 -14.15 -7.60 3.92
CA ASP A 380 -15.48 -7.85 3.38
C ASP A 380 -16.44 -6.71 3.72
N GLU A 381 -17.01 -6.10 2.69
CA GLU A 381 -18.03 -5.04 2.70
C GLU A 381 -17.76 -3.90 3.70
N PRO A 382 -16.61 -3.21 3.60
CA PRO A 382 -16.27 -2.10 4.51
C PRO A 382 -17.30 -0.96 4.47
N GLU A 383 -18.06 -0.81 3.38
CA GLU A 383 -19.09 0.21 3.22
C GLU A 383 -20.34 0.03 4.11
N SER A 384 -20.58 -1.15 4.68
CA SER A 384 -21.87 -1.50 5.32
C SER A 384 -22.32 -0.53 6.43
N HIS A 385 -21.35 0.14 7.08
CA HIS A 385 -21.60 1.08 8.17
C HIS A 385 -20.92 2.44 7.98
N LEU A 386 -20.39 2.71 6.78
CA LEU A 386 -19.58 3.90 6.50
C LEU A 386 -20.25 4.78 5.44
N HIS A 387 -20.42 6.07 5.73
CA HIS A 387 -20.78 7.04 4.70
C HIS A 387 -19.62 7.23 3.71
N PRO A 388 -19.89 7.64 2.46
CA PRO A 388 -18.87 7.68 1.40
C PRO A 388 -17.58 8.44 1.76
N PRO A 389 -17.62 9.66 2.36
CA PRO A 389 -16.41 10.35 2.80
C PRO A 389 -15.53 9.55 3.76
N LEU A 390 -16.14 8.89 4.76
CA LEU A 390 -15.41 8.09 5.73
C LEU A 390 -14.84 6.81 5.12
N LEU A 391 -15.57 6.20 4.17
CA LEU A 391 -15.05 5.06 3.42
C LEU A 391 -13.81 5.45 2.58
N SER A 392 -13.85 6.57 1.87
CA SER A 392 -12.68 7.10 1.14
C SER A 392 -11.51 7.39 2.09
N ALA A 393 -11.76 8.05 3.23
CA ALA A 393 -10.75 8.32 4.24
C ALA A 393 -10.13 7.03 4.79
N PHE A 394 -10.94 6.00 5.05
CA PHE A 394 -10.48 4.69 5.50
C PHE A 394 -9.60 3.99 4.45
N VAL A 395 -10.04 3.92 3.19
CA VAL A 395 -9.27 3.29 2.10
C VAL A 395 -7.94 4.02 1.90
N ARG A 396 -7.93 5.35 1.96
CA ARG A 396 -6.71 6.15 1.87
C ARG A 396 -5.75 5.89 3.03
N ALA A 397 -6.25 5.91 4.26
CA ALA A 397 -5.46 5.63 5.45
C ALA A 397 -4.88 4.20 5.44
N LEU A 398 -5.67 3.22 4.99
CA LEU A 398 -5.24 1.84 4.80
C LEU A 398 -4.12 1.73 3.75
N SER A 399 -4.27 2.41 2.61
CA SER A 399 -3.25 2.39 1.55
C SER A 399 -1.91 2.91 2.05
N GLU A 400 -1.92 4.02 2.79
CA GLU A 400 -0.68 4.57 3.36
C GLU A 400 -0.06 3.68 4.42
N LEU A 401 -0.89 3.05 5.27
CA LEU A 401 -0.44 2.13 6.30
C LEU A 401 0.24 0.89 5.68
N LEU A 402 -0.36 0.32 4.64
CA LEU A 402 0.18 -0.81 3.90
C LEU A 402 1.46 -0.48 3.13
N TYR A 403 1.56 0.75 2.63
CA TYR A 403 2.76 1.23 1.96
C TYR A 403 3.98 1.24 2.89
N GLU A 404 3.82 1.48 4.20
CA GLU A 404 4.93 1.45 5.16
C GLU A 404 5.46 0.05 5.46
N VAL A 405 4.60 -0.96 5.40
CA VAL A 405 4.93 -2.34 5.76
C VAL A 405 5.04 -3.26 4.55
N ASN A 406 4.99 -2.72 3.33
CA ASN A 406 5.00 -3.53 2.11
C ASN A 406 3.92 -4.63 2.18
N GLY A 407 2.67 -4.22 2.46
CA GLY A 407 1.52 -5.11 2.55
C GLY A 407 0.49 -4.84 1.45
N VAL A 408 -0.47 -5.77 1.32
CA VAL A 408 -1.51 -5.74 0.29
C VAL A 408 -2.89 -5.91 0.92
N ALA A 409 -3.89 -5.17 0.45
CA ALA A 409 -5.29 -5.41 0.79
C ALA A 409 -6.10 -5.88 -0.42
N ILE A 410 -7.01 -6.82 -0.19
CA ILE A 410 -8.05 -7.24 -1.13
C ILE A 410 -9.41 -6.96 -0.47
N ILE A 411 -10.18 -6.07 -1.07
CA ILE A 411 -11.47 -5.62 -0.57
C ILE A 411 -12.59 -6.23 -1.41
N ALA A 412 -13.44 -7.07 -0.82
CA ALA A 412 -14.73 -7.43 -1.41
C ALA A 412 -15.74 -6.31 -1.13
N THR A 413 -16.35 -5.75 -2.17
CA THR A 413 -17.24 -4.59 -2.03
C THR A 413 -18.36 -4.62 -3.08
N HIS A 414 -19.44 -3.93 -2.80
CA HIS A 414 -20.46 -3.51 -3.76
C HIS A 414 -20.47 -1.99 -3.96
N SER A 415 -19.59 -1.25 -3.26
CA SER A 415 -19.53 0.21 -3.30
C SER A 415 -18.56 0.71 -4.39
N PRO A 416 -19.05 1.47 -5.37
CA PRO A 416 -18.19 2.12 -6.37
C PRO A 416 -17.28 3.20 -5.77
N VAL A 417 -17.53 3.65 -4.53
CA VAL A 417 -16.67 4.62 -3.84
C VAL A 417 -15.27 4.05 -3.60
N VAL A 418 -15.16 2.75 -3.30
CA VAL A 418 -13.85 2.08 -3.16
C VAL A 418 -13.05 2.14 -4.47
N LEU A 419 -13.74 2.01 -5.62
CA LEU A 419 -13.12 2.06 -6.94
C LEU A 419 -12.56 3.44 -7.27
N GLN A 420 -13.15 4.52 -6.74
CA GLN A 420 -12.62 5.88 -6.93
C GLN A 420 -11.23 6.07 -6.33
N GLU A 421 -10.84 5.23 -5.36
CA GLU A 421 -9.58 5.35 -4.64
C GLU A 421 -8.44 4.49 -5.22
N ILE A 422 -8.72 3.62 -6.22
CA ILE A 422 -7.75 2.66 -6.78
C ILE A 422 -7.77 2.65 -8.32
N PRO A 423 -6.66 2.32 -8.99
CA PRO A 423 -6.62 2.21 -10.45
C PRO A 423 -7.37 0.97 -10.96
N LYS A 424 -7.83 0.99 -12.21
CA LYS A 424 -8.59 -0.11 -12.83
C LYS A 424 -7.81 -1.42 -12.87
N SER A 425 -6.48 -1.35 -12.92
CA SER A 425 -5.58 -2.51 -12.86
C SER A 425 -5.69 -3.26 -11.53
N CYS A 426 -6.20 -2.61 -10.48
CA CYS A 426 -6.41 -3.20 -9.17
C CYS A 426 -7.86 -3.66 -8.93
N VAL A 427 -8.76 -3.50 -9.91
CA VAL A 427 -10.19 -3.83 -9.75
C VAL A 427 -10.55 -5.10 -10.52
N TRP A 428 -11.22 -6.04 -9.86
CA TRP A 428 -11.82 -7.22 -10.47
C TRP A 428 -13.35 -7.13 -10.38
N LYS A 429 -14.03 -7.19 -11.51
CA LYS A 429 -15.49 -7.30 -11.59
C LYS A 429 -15.87 -8.77 -11.65
N ILE A 430 -16.82 -9.16 -10.79
CA ILE A 430 -17.35 -10.52 -10.74
C ILE A 430 -18.81 -10.50 -11.14
N GLN A 431 -19.14 -11.34 -12.12
CA GLN A 431 -20.49 -11.57 -12.60
C GLN A 431 -20.78 -13.06 -12.56
N ARG A 432 -21.98 -13.43 -12.11
CA ARG A 432 -22.41 -14.82 -12.03
C ARG A 432 -23.70 -15.02 -12.83
N VAL A 433 -23.69 -15.97 -13.75
CA VAL A 433 -24.86 -16.39 -14.52
C VAL A 433 -25.02 -17.91 -14.35
N GLY A 434 -25.95 -18.32 -13.49
CA GLY A 434 -26.09 -19.72 -13.08
C GLY A 434 -24.84 -20.23 -12.36
N ILE A 435 -24.22 -21.28 -12.91
CA ILE A 435 -22.98 -21.89 -12.39
C ILE A 435 -21.71 -21.23 -12.91
N ALA A 436 -21.81 -20.40 -13.95
CA ALA A 436 -20.66 -19.72 -14.55
C ALA A 436 -20.38 -18.41 -13.82
N THR A 437 -19.15 -18.27 -13.34
CA THR A 437 -18.59 -17.03 -12.80
C THR A 437 -17.60 -16.47 -13.80
N ASP A 438 -17.83 -15.23 -14.23
CA ASP A 438 -16.99 -14.47 -15.14
C ASP A 438 -16.26 -13.37 -14.35
N THR A 439 -14.94 -13.26 -14.55
CA THR A 439 -14.08 -12.28 -13.89
C THR A 439 -13.38 -11.40 -14.91
N LYS A 440 -13.58 -10.08 -14.80
CA LYS A 440 -13.07 -9.10 -15.78
C LYS A 440 -12.59 -7.83 -15.10
N ARG A 441 -11.58 -7.18 -15.67
CA ARG A 441 -11.20 -5.81 -15.28
C ARG A 441 -12.26 -4.80 -15.79
N PRO A 442 -12.41 -3.63 -15.15
CA PRO A 442 -13.17 -2.52 -15.72
C PRO A 442 -12.62 -2.07 -17.07
N LYS A 443 -13.50 -1.60 -17.97
CA LYS A 443 -13.14 -1.06 -19.28
C LYS A 443 -12.60 0.37 -19.19
N ILE A 444 -13.06 1.12 -18.19
CA ILE A 444 -12.68 2.51 -17.92
C ILE A 444 -11.67 2.58 -16.78
N GLU A 445 -11.00 3.73 -16.65
CA GLU A 445 -10.22 4.04 -15.45
C GLU A 445 -11.16 4.24 -14.26
N THR A 446 -10.71 3.84 -13.06
CA THR A 446 -11.53 3.92 -11.84
C THR A 446 -11.08 5.00 -10.89
N PHE A 447 -9.77 5.27 -10.79
CA PHE A 447 -9.23 6.26 -9.88
C PHE A 447 -9.77 7.66 -10.21
N GLY A 448 -10.47 8.29 -9.27
CA GLY A 448 -11.05 9.63 -9.41
C GLY A 448 -12.25 9.73 -10.36
N GLU A 449 -12.79 8.63 -10.87
CA GLU A 449 -13.94 8.63 -11.79
C GLU A 449 -15.26 8.91 -11.06
N ASN A 450 -16.29 9.35 -11.77
CA ASN A 450 -17.62 9.60 -11.22
C ASN A 450 -18.32 8.31 -10.73
N VAL A 451 -18.90 8.35 -9.52
CA VAL A 451 -19.62 7.20 -8.91
C VAL A 451 -20.71 6.64 -9.82
N GLY A 452 -21.49 7.48 -10.52
CA GLY A 452 -22.54 7.02 -11.42
C GLY A 452 -22.00 6.28 -12.65
N VAL A 453 -20.88 6.75 -13.19
CA VAL A 453 -20.16 6.08 -14.29
C VAL A 453 -19.63 4.72 -13.83
N LEU A 454 -19.01 4.65 -12.64
CA LEU A 454 -18.54 3.40 -12.04
C LEU A 454 -19.69 2.44 -11.73
N THR A 455 -20.81 2.95 -11.22
CA THR A 455 -22.02 2.17 -10.96
C THR A 455 -22.51 1.50 -12.25
N ARG A 456 -22.55 2.24 -13.37
CA ARG A 456 -22.93 1.69 -14.67
C ARG A 456 -21.90 0.70 -15.21
N GLU A 457 -20.60 0.95 -15.03
CA GLU A 457 -19.52 0.04 -15.46
C GLU A 457 -19.58 -1.32 -14.74
N VAL A 458 -19.99 -1.32 -13.46
CA VAL A 458 -20.06 -2.52 -12.62
C VAL A 458 -21.39 -3.24 -12.77
N PHE A 459 -22.51 -2.50 -12.74
CA PHE A 459 -23.86 -3.05 -12.61
C PHE A 459 -24.75 -2.88 -13.85
N GLY A 460 -24.22 -2.29 -14.93
CA GLY A 460 -24.89 -1.82 -16.15
C GLY A 460 -26.31 -2.33 -16.42
N LEU A 461 -26.47 -3.63 -16.66
CA LEU A 461 -27.76 -4.21 -17.08
C LEU A 461 -28.86 -4.13 -16.02
N GLU A 462 -28.52 -4.08 -14.74
CA GLU A 462 -29.52 -4.19 -13.67
C GLU A 462 -29.88 -2.84 -13.07
N VAL A 463 -29.03 -1.82 -13.25
CA VAL A 463 -29.42 -0.43 -13.06
C VAL A 463 -30.48 -0.06 -14.11
N ILE A 464 -30.31 -0.51 -15.35
CA ILE A 464 -31.29 -0.28 -16.44
C ILE A 464 -32.63 -0.98 -16.16
N LYS A 465 -32.62 -2.14 -15.49
CA LYS A 465 -33.83 -2.94 -15.19
C LYS A 465 -34.52 -2.58 -13.86
N SER A 466 -34.01 -1.63 -13.08
CA SER A 466 -34.55 -1.33 -11.74
C SER A 466 -34.65 0.17 -11.45
N GLY A 467 -35.44 0.54 -10.44
CA GLY A 467 -35.61 1.92 -10.00
C GLY A 467 -36.22 2.85 -11.06
N PHE A 468 -35.76 4.11 -11.09
CA PHE A 468 -36.29 5.15 -11.97
C PHE A 468 -36.02 4.89 -13.46
N HIS A 469 -34.98 4.12 -13.80
CA HIS A 469 -34.68 3.74 -15.20
C HIS A 469 -35.86 2.99 -15.83
N LYS A 470 -36.44 2.04 -15.08
CA LYS A 470 -37.61 1.28 -15.53
C LYS A 470 -38.80 2.22 -15.80
N LEU A 471 -39.09 3.13 -14.87
CA LEU A 471 -40.19 4.09 -15.00
C LEU A 471 -40.01 4.98 -16.25
N LEU A 472 -38.79 5.47 -16.50
CA LEU A 472 -38.49 6.27 -17.69
C LEU A 472 -38.66 5.45 -18.98
N ILE A 473 -38.20 4.20 -19.01
CA ILE A 473 -38.38 3.31 -20.17
C ILE A 473 -39.88 3.06 -20.42
N GLU A 474 -40.67 2.80 -19.38
CA GLU A 474 -42.12 2.65 -19.48
C GLU A 474 -42.77 3.92 -20.05
N SER A 475 -42.39 5.10 -19.56
CA SER A 475 -42.92 6.39 -20.05
C SER A 475 -42.52 6.67 -21.52
N VAL A 476 -41.30 6.29 -21.92
CA VAL A 476 -40.83 6.43 -23.31
C VAL A 476 -41.57 5.48 -24.26
N ASN A 477 -41.90 4.27 -23.79
CA ASN A 477 -42.66 3.27 -24.56
C ASN A 477 -44.12 3.66 -24.80
N GLU A 478 -44.66 4.61 -24.03
CA GLU A 478 -45.97 5.21 -24.27
C GLU A 478 -45.99 6.22 -25.44
N ASN A 479 -44.89 6.33 -26.20
CA ASN A 479 -44.72 7.23 -27.35
C ASN A 479 -44.87 8.73 -27.04
N LYS A 480 -44.69 9.12 -25.77
CA LYS A 480 -44.68 10.52 -25.34
C LYS A 480 -43.39 11.23 -25.77
N SER A 481 -43.48 12.53 -26.02
CA SER A 481 -42.34 13.43 -26.26
C SER A 481 -41.57 13.73 -24.96
N TYR A 482 -40.40 14.36 -25.09
CA TYR A 482 -39.57 14.71 -23.95
C TYR A 482 -40.29 15.65 -22.97
N ASP A 483 -41.00 16.65 -23.49
CA ASP A 483 -41.70 17.64 -22.68
C ASP A 483 -42.94 17.04 -22.00
N GLU A 484 -43.69 16.17 -22.69
CA GLU A 484 -44.83 15.45 -22.10
C GLU A 484 -44.41 14.55 -20.93
N ILE A 485 -43.28 13.86 -21.05
CA ILE A 485 -42.73 13.05 -19.96
C ILE A 485 -42.23 13.97 -18.83
N LEU A 486 -41.61 15.12 -19.13
CA LEU A 486 -41.24 16.07 -18.08
C LEU A 486 -42.44 16.57 -17.28
N ASP A 487 -43.54 16.89 -17.95
CA ASP A 487 -44.77 17.37 -17.35
C ASP A 487 -45.46 16.28 -16.52
N GLU A 488 -45.47 15.03 -17.00
CA GLU A 488 -45.96 13.86 -16.27
C GLU A 488 -45.23 13.67 -14.92
N TYR A 489 -43.92 13.85 -14.92
CA TYR A 489 -43.11 13.82 -13.71
C TYR A 489 -43.07 15.17 -12.97
N LYS A 490 -43.91 16.14 -13.37
CA LYS A 490 -44.03 17.48 -12.75
C LYS A 490 -42.68 18.19 -12.62
N HIS A 491 -41.81 18.02 -13.61
CA HIS A 491 -40.41 18.50 -13.65
C HIS A 491 -39.50 18.03 -12.48
N GLN A 492 -39.86 16.96 -11.78
CA GLN A 492 -39.09 16.41 -10.65
C GLN A 492 -37.94 15.48 -11.07
N LEU A 493 -37.63 15.38 -12.37
CA LEU A 493 -36.49 14.61 -12.85
C LEU A 493 -35.16 15.33 -12.58
N GLY A 494 -34.23 14.63 -11.94
CA GLY A 494 -32.84 15.08 -11.78
C GLY A 494 -32.07 15.16 -13.10
N ILE A 495 -30.87 15.76 -13.08
CA ILE A 495 -30.05 15.97 -14.29
C ILE A 495 -29.72 14.66 -15.00
N GLU A 496 -29.37 13.61 -14.23
CA GLU A 496 -29.07 12.29 -14.78
C GLU A 496 -30.29 11.66 -15.46
N ALA A 497 -31.45 11.70 -14.80
CA ALA A 497 -32.71 11.21 -15.35
C ALA A 497 -33.11 11.97 -16.62
N LYS A 498 -32.94 13.30 -16.65
CA LYS A 498 -33.18 14.12 -17.85
C LYS A 498 -32.23 13.77 -18.99
N GLY A 499 -30.94 13.59 -18.71
CA GLY A 499 -29.94 13.17 -19.69
C GLY A 499 -30.26 11.80 -20.28
N LEU A 500 -30.58 10.83 -19.43
CA LEU A 500 -31.00 9.49 -19.84
C LEU A 500 -32.27 9.52 -20.68
N LEU A 501 -33.29 10.27 -20.26
CA LEU A 501 -34.56 10.39 -20.97
C LEU A 501 -34.36 10.88 -22.42
N LYS A 502 -33.48 11.88 -22.63
CA LYS A 502 -33.13 12.35 -23.98
C LYS A 502 -32.53 11.24 -24.83
N ILE A 503 -31.63 10.43 -24.27
CA ILE A 503 -31.00 9.31 -24.98
C ILE A 503 -32.03 8.25 -25.35
N LEU A 504 -32.90 7.86 -24.41
CA LEU A 504 -33.95 6.85 -24.64
C LEU A 504 -34.94 7.27 -25.72
N ILE A 505 -35.37 8.54 -25.72
CA ILE A 505 -36.26 9.09 -26.75
C ILE A 505 -35.57 9.09 -28.12
N ALA A 506 -34.31 9.54 -28.18
CA ALA A 506 -33.55 9.53 -29.43
C ALA A 506 -33.38 8.12 -30.01
N GLU A 507 -33.10 7.11 -29.17
CA GLU A 507 -33.04 5.70 -29.61
C GLU A 507 -34.39 5.18 -30.11
N ARG A 508 -35.48 5.48 -29.39
CA ARG A 508 -36.84 5.10 -29.81
C ARG A 508 -37.19 5.69 -31.16
N ASP A 509 -36.96 7.00 -31.33
CA ASP A 509 -37.33 7.72 -32.55
C ASP A 509 -36.49 7.25 -33.74
N ARG A 510 -35.20 6.91 -33.53
CA ARG A 510 -34.36 6.28 -34.54
C ARG A 510 -34.89 4.92 -34.97
N LYS A 511 -35.25 4.04 -34.02
CA LYS A 511 -35.83 2.72 -34.31
C LYS A 511 -37.17 2.84 -35.05
N ASN A 512 -38.02 3.77 -34.64
CA ASN A 512 -39.29 4.03 -35.31
C ASN A 512 -39.09 4.53 -36.75
N ALA A 513 -38.04 5.31 -37.02
CA ALA A 513 -37.68 5.73 -38.36
C ALA A 513 -37.12 4.57 -39.22
N GLU A 514 -36.26 3.72 -38.64
CA GLU A 514 -35.71 2.53 -39.30
C GLU A 514 -36.83 1.54 -39.70
N ILE A 515 -37.82 1.30 -38.82
CA ILE A 515 -38.97 0.43 -39.10
C ILE A 515 -39.84 1.01 -40.23
N LYS A 516 -40.16 2.32 -40.17
CA LYS A 516 -40.92 2.99 -41.25
C LYS A 516 -40.20 2.96 -42.59
N SER A 517 -38.86 2.98 -42.60
CA SER A 517 -38.08 2.87 -43.83
C SER A 517 -37.94 1.44 -44.37
N ALA A 518 -38.23 0.41 -43.56
CA ALA A 518 -38.22 -0.99 -43.97
C ALA A 518 -39.61 -1.48 -44.45
N GLU A 519 -40.68 -0.74 -44.14
CA GLU A 519 -42.06 -1.00 -44.57
C GLU A 519 -42.44 -0.25 -45.87
N LEU A 520 -41.58 0.64 -46.36
CA LEU A 520 -41.65 1.32 -47.67
C LEU A 520 -40.73 0.62 -48.67
#